data_AF-A0A2N2EAX5-F1
#
_entry.id   AF-A0A2N2EAX5-F1
#
_cell.length_a   1.000
_cell.length_b   1.000
_cell.length_c   1.000
_cell.angle_alpha   90.00
_cell.angle_beta   90.00
_cell.angle_gamma   90.00
#
_symmetry.space_group_name_H-M   'P 1'
#
loop_
_entity.id
_entity.type
_entity.pdbx_description
1 polymer ?
#
loop_
_entity_poly.entity_id
_entity_poly.type
_entity_poly.pdbx_seq_one_letter_code
_entity_poly.pdbx_strand_id
1 'polypeptide(L)'
;QITYIFIDEVQNCKNFEKAVDSLFIKEDTDVYITGSNAYMLSGELATLLSGRYITIDMLPLSFREYYEAKKDTGNSKKELFNDYMKWGSFPYLATIEKNPNVIHPYIEGIYNTILIKDIAKREGITDVSLLESIIKVLMSSIGSPISIKKISDTLNSSGRKISVNTVASYMNALTDSYLFYKVDRYDIKGRQFLKTLGKYYLVDMGIRNLLLSGYSTDLGNVIENITYLELLRRGNKVSIGKLAEKEIDFVAVNSDEIIYYQVAATVLDATTLQRELLPLNRIPDHHRKVLLSLDEIGVPANYEGIGHLNLVDWLLEEE
;
A
#
# COMPACT_ATOMS: atom_id res chain seq x y z
N GLN A 1 -11.50 -38.51 1.09
CA GLN A 1 -10.09 -38.09 1.28
C GLN A 1 -9.95 -36.80 0.50
N ILE A 2 -9.65 -35.67 1.17
CA ILE A 2 -9.65 -34.37 0.47
C ILE A 2 -8.41 -34.27 -0.44
N THR A 3 -8.64 -33.87 -1.69
CA THR A 3 -7.63 -33.59 -2.71
C THR A 3 -7.44 -32.08 -2.82
N TYR A 4 -6.22 -31.61 -2.60
CA TYR A 4 -5.86 -30.20 -2.72
C TYR A 4 -5.23 -29.94 -4.09
N ILE A 5 -5.71 -28.91 -4.81
CA ILE A 5 -5.23 -28.55 -6.14
C ILE A 5 -4.75 -27.10 -6.13
N PHE A 6 -3.49 -26.89 -6.50
CA PHE A 6 -2.88 -25.57 -6.60
C PHE A 6 -2.60 -25.26 -8.07
N ILE A 7 -3.18 -24.17 -8.57
CA ILE A 7 -2.97 -23.69 -9.94
C ILE A 7 -2.27 -22.33 -9.86
N ASP A 8 -1.00 -22.32 -10.23
CA ASP A 8 -0.17 -21.13 -10.14
C ASP A 8 -0.31 -20.25 -11.39
N GLU A 9 -0.33 -18.94 -11.20
CA GLU A 9 -0.27 -17.93 -12.27
C GLU A 9 -1.37 -18.11 -13.35
N VAL A 10 -2.61 -18.31 -12.91
CA VAL A 10 -3.76 -18.67 -13.77
C VAL A 10 -4.02 -17.66 -14.90
N GLN A 11 -3.60 -16.40 -14.74
CA GLN A 11 -3.65 -15.38 -15.78
C GLN A 11 -2.91 -15.76 -17.08
N ASN A 12 -1.96 -16.70 -17.02
CA ASN A 12 -1.22 -17.16 -18.19
C ASN A 12 -1.94 -18.31 -18.91
N CYS A 13 -3.00 -18.86 -18.32
CA CYS A 13 -3.77 -19.98 -18.83
C CYS A 13 -5.06 -19.48 -19.49
N LYS A 14 -5.18 -19.65 -20.81
CA LYS A 14 -6.42 -19.32 -21.52
C LYS A 14 -7.56 -20.22 -21.06
N ASN A 15 -8.71 -19.64 -20.77
CA ASN A 15 -9.92 -20.33 -20.29
C ASN A 15 -9.71 -21.13 -18.98
N PHE A 16 -8.85 -20.66 -18.07
CA PHE A 16 -8.58 -21.34 -16.81
C PHE A 16 -9.83 -21.51 -15.94
N GLU A 17 -10.78 -20.59 -16.06
CA GLU A 17 -12.02 -20.59 -15.28
C GLU A 17 -12.85 -21.85 -15.50
N LYS A 18 -12.89 -22.39 -16.72
CA LYS A 18 -13.59 -23.65 -17.02
C LYS A 18 -12.96 -24.85 -16.32
N ALA A 19 -11.63 -24.84 -16.19
CA ALA A 19 -10.91 -25.88 -15.46
C ALA A 19 -11.20 -25.76 -13.96
N VAL A 20 -11.14 -24.53 -13.42
CA VAL A 20 -11.46 -24.27 -12.01
C VAL A 20 -12.89 -24.69 -11.68
N ASP A 21 -13.88 -24.30 -12.48
CA ASP A 21 -15.28 -24.69 -12.29
C ASP A 21 -15.47 -26.22 -12.29
N SER A 22 -14.81 -26.92 -13.22
CA SER A 22 -14.88 -28.37 -13.32
C SER A 22 -14.23 -29.09 -12.13
N LEU A 23 -13.16 -28.52 -11.58
CA LEU A 23 -12.48 -29.06 -10.39
C LEU A 23 -13.28 -28.76 -9.12
N PHE A 24 -13.86 -27.57 -9.02
CA PHE A 24 -14.63 -27.12 -7.86
C PHE A 24 -15.88 -27.97 -7.60
N ILE A 25 -16.51 -28.53 -8.63
CA ILE A 25 -17.70 -29.39 -8.46
C ILE A 25 -17.37 -30.84 -8.07
N LYS A 26 -16.10 -31.24 -8.04
CA LYS A 26 -15.73 -32.59 -7.63
C LYS A 26 -15.86 -32.75 -6.13
N GLU A 27 -16.45 -33.86 -5.69
CA GLU A 27 -16.46 -34.23 -4.28
C GLU A 27 -15.03 -34.34 -3.74
N ASP A 28 -14.86 -34.03 -2.45
CA ASP A 28 -13.59 -34.08 -1.75
C ASP A 28 -12.44 -33.31 -2.44
N THR A 29 -12.72 -32.17 -3.10
CA THR A 29 -11.71 -31.36 -3.79
C THR A 29 -11.70 -29.92 -3.26
N ASP A 30 -10.50 -29.39 -3.00
CA ASP A 30 -10.28 -28.00 -2.59
C ASP A 30 -9.28 -27.34 -3.54
N VAL A 31 -9.63 -26.18 -4.09
CA VAL A 31 -8.94 -25.56 -5.24
C VAL A 31 -8.39 -24.18 -4.88
N TYR A 32 -7.09 -24.01 -5.05
CA TYR A 32 -6.34 -22.79 -4.79
C TYR A 32 -5.76 -22.27 -6.09
N ILE A 33 -5.95 -20.98 -6.36
CA ILE A 33 -5.41 -20.31 -7.53
C ILE A 33 -4.57 -19.12 -7.11
N THR A 34 -3.52 -18.82 -7.86
CA THR A 34 -2.68 -17.65 -7.64
C THR A 34 -2.62 -16.78 -8.89
N GLY A 35 -2.31 -15.50 -8.70
CA GLY A 35 -1.99 -14.59 -9.78
C GLY A 35 -1.41 -13.27 -9.28
N SER A 36 -0.57 -12.66 -10.10
CA SER A 36 0.22 -11.47 -9.74
C SER A 36 -0.50 -10.13 -9.96
N ASN A 37 -1.80 -10.13 -10.31
CA ASN A 37 -2.54 -8.91 -10.66
C ASN A 37 -4.05 -9.06 -10.37
N ALA A 38 -4.67 -7.95 -9.94
CA ALA A 38 -6.07 -7.85 -9.53
C ALA A 38 -7.07 -8.28 -10.62
N TYR A 39 -6.70 -8.16 -11.90
CA TYR A 39 -7.54 -8.54 -13.03
C TYR A 39 -7.91 -10.03 -13.04
N MET A 40 -7.12 -10.90 -12.41
CA MET A 40 -7.43 -12.34 -12.28
C MET A 40 -8.86 -12.58 -11.75
N LEU A 41 -9.33 -11.71 -10.86
CA LEU A 41 -10.61 -11.81 -10.18
C LEU A 41 -11.51 -10.58 -10.41
N SER A 42 -11.22 -9.76 -11.43
CA SER A 42 -12.05 -8.60 -11.76
C SER A 42 -12.84 -8.83 -13.06
N GLY A 43 -14.03 -8.23 -13.15
CA GLY A 43 -14.87 -8.29 -14.34
C GLY A 43 -15.47 -9.69 -14.62
N GLU A 44 -15.40 -10.13 -15.89
CA GLU A 44 -16.07 -11.34 -16.39
C GLU A 44 -15.64 -12.62 -15.65
N LEU A 45 -14.39 -12.71 -15.20
CA LEU A 45 -13.85 -13.89 -14.49
C LEU A 45 -14.48 -14.12 -13.11
N ALA A 46 -14.68 -13.06 -12.31
CA ALA A 46 -15.47 -13.15 -11.08
C ALA A 46 -16.93 -13.52 -11.34
N THR A 47 -17.45 -13.09 -12.49
CA THR A 47 -18.81 -13.41 -12.92
C THR A 47 -18.95 -14.90 -13.25
N LEU A 48 -17.92 -15.50 -13.87
CA LEU A 48 -17.87 -16.91 -14.21
C LEU A 48 -17.77 -17.81 -12.96
N LEU A 49 -16.96 -17.41 -11.97
CA LEU A 49 -16.90 -18.13 -10.69
C LEU A 49 -18.12 -17.85 -9.78
N SER A 50 -18.98 -16.88 -10.14
CA SER A 50 -20.25 -16.53 -9.47
C SER A 50 -20.12 -16.29 -7.96
N GLY A 51 -19.00 -15.71 -7.52
CA GLY A 51 -18.73 -15.42 -6.11
C GLY A 51 -18.42 -16.65 -5.24
N ARG A 52 -18.19 -17.83 -5.83
CA ARG A 52 -17.81 -19.06 -5.11
C ARG A 52 -16.31 -19.16 -4.86
N TYR A 53 -15.70 -18.07 -4.41
CA TYR A 53 -14.28 -18.00 -4.11
C TYR A 53 -14.04 -17.09 -2.92
N ILE A 54 -12.92 -17.30 -2.25
CA ILE A 54 -12.40 -16.41 -1.21
C ILE A 54 -11.10 -15.84 -1.76
N THR A 55 -11.01 -14.52 -1.83
CA THR A 55 -9.77 -13.83 -2.20
C THR A 55 -8.92 -13.62 -0.95
N ILE A 56 -7.63 -13.88 -1.08
CA ILE A 56 -6.63 -13.53 -0.07
C ILE A 56 -5.62 -12.62 -0.78
N ASP A 57 -5.65 -11.33 -0.45
CA ASP A 57 -4.68 -10.37 -0.97
C ASP A 57 -3.36 -10.52 -0.20
N MET A 58 -2.26 -10.72 -0.94
CA MET A 58 -0.94 -10.94 -0.37
C MET A 58 -0.08 -9.69 -0.50
N LEU A 59 0.14 -9.01 0.61
CA LEU A 59 1.14 -7.94 0.70
C LEU A 59 2.54 -8.52 0.94
N PRO A 60 3.62 -7.75 0.70
CA PRO A 60 4.94 -8.08 1.24
C PRO A 60 4.91 -8.27 2.76
N LEU A 61 6.03 -8.66 3.37
CA LEU A 61 6.07 -8.92 4.80
C LEU A 61 5.56 -7.71 5.60
N SER A 62 4.76 -7.94 6.63
CA SER A 62 4.49 -6.94 7.66
C SER A 62 5.79 -6.62 8.42
N PHE A 63 5.81 -5.50 9.14
CA PHE A 63 6.96 -5.22 9.99
C PHE A 63 7.10 -6.28 11.09
N ARG A 64 5.99 -6.82 11.62
CA ARG A 64 5.99 -7.95 12.55
C ARG A 64 6.67 -9.18 11.96
N GLU A 65 6.28 -9.60 10.75
CA GLU A 65 6.90 -10.75 10.08
C GLU A 65 8.40 -10.52 9.80
N TYR A 66 8.76 -9.32 9.34
CA TYR A 66 10.16 -8.95 9.13
C TYR A 66 10.96 -8.95 10.43
N TYR A 67 10.38 -8.42 11.52
CA TYR A 67 10.98 -8.42 12.85
C TYR A 67 11.18 -9.84 13.35
N GLU A 68 10.16 -10.70 13.26
CA GLU A 68 10.24 -12.11 13.67
C GLU A 68 11.32 -12.88 12.91
N ALA A 69 11.51 -12.60 11.61
CA ALA A 69 12.56 -13.21 10.81
C ALA A 69 13.99 -12.75 11.18
N LYS A 70 14.14 -11.61 11.86
CA LYS A 70 15.45 -10.98 12.14
C LYS A 70 15.74 -10.72 13.62
N LYS A 71 14.80 -10.94 14.55
CA LYS A 71 14.97 -10.57 15.98
C LYS A 71 16.17 -11.24 16.66
N ASP A 72 16.57 -12.42 16.20
CA ASP A 72 17.68 -13.19 16.75
C ASP A 72 19.06 -12.75 16.20
N THR A 73 19.12 -11.75 15.30
CA THR A 73 20.40 -11.24 14.77
C THR A 73 21.10 -10.25 15.71
N GLY A 74 20.52 -9.97 16.88
CA GLY A 74 21.06 -9.02 17.86
C GLY A 74 20.79 -7.54 17.53
N ASN A 75 20.01 -7.24 16.48
CA ASN A 75 19.59 -5.89 16.16
C ASN A 75 18.43 -5.43 17.05
N SER A 76 18.42 -4.15 17.41
CA SER A 76 17.28 -3.53 18.12
C SER A 76 16.05 -3.39 17.21
N LYS A 77 14.87 -3.26 17.81
CA LYS A 77 13.60 -2.98 17.08
C LYS A 77 13.74 -1.78 16.14
N LYS A 78 14.38 -0.71 16.61
CA LYS A 78 14.59 0.53 15.86
C LYS A 78 15.51 0.32 14.65
N GLU A 79 16.59 -0.45 14.81
CA GLU A 79 17.48 -0.79 13.70
C GLU A 79 16.75 -1.62 12.63
N LEU A 80 15.99 -2.63 13.05
CA LEU A 80 15.20 -3.46 12.13
C LEU A 80 14.12 -2.65 11.41
N PHE A 81 13.46 -1.71 12.08
CA PHE A 81 12.50 -0.81 11.45
C PHE A 81 13.16 0.15 10.44
N ASN A 82 14.35 0.68 10.76
CA ASN A 82 15.12 1.48 9.81
C ASN A 82 15.52 0.68 8.57
N ASP A 83 15.92 -0.58 8.74
CA ASP A 83 16.21 -1.47 7.62
C ASP A 83 14.97 -1.77 6.79
N TYR A 84 13.83 -2.04 7.43
CA TYR A 84 12.54 -2.24 6.75
C TYR A 84 12.14 -1.03 5.90
N MET A 85 12.25 0.19 6.45
CA MET A 85 11.99 1.44 5.71
C MET A 85 12.96 1.65 4.55
N LYS A 86 14.23 1.26 4.71
CA LYS A 86 15.30 1.52 3.75
C LYS A 86 15.31 0.51 2.61
N TRP A 87 15.27 -0.77 2.94
CA TRP A 87 15.47 -1.87 1.99
C TRP A 87 14.18 -2.43 1.45
N GLY A 88 13.06 -2.23 2.16
CA GLY A 88 11.78 -2.81 1.79
C GLY A 88 11.44 -4.06 2.61
N SER A 89 10.34 -4.69 2.21
CA SER A 89 9.63 -5.74 2.92
C SER A 89 9.40 -7.00 2.08
N PHE A 90 9.92 -7.07 0.84
CA PHE A 90 9.91 -8.31 0.07
C PHE A 90 10.53 -9.49 0.85
N PRO A 91 9.89 -10.68 0.85
CA PRO A 91 10.28 -11.79 1.74
C PRO A 91 11.76 -12.18 1.70
N TYR A 92 12.38 -12.22 0.52
CA TYR A 92 13.78 -12.62 0.39
C TYR A 92 14.74 -11.62 1.06
N LEU A 93 14.37 -10.34 1.18
CA LEU A 93 15.17 -9.31 1.88
C LEU A 93 15.36 -9.66 3.35
N ALA A 94 14.37 -10.32 3.98
CA ALA A 94 14.48 -10.79 5.35
C ALA A 94 15.47 -11.95 5.51
N THR A 95 15.90 -12.60 4.43
CA THR A 95 16.80 -13.78 4.49
C THR A 95 18.24 -13.46 4.12
N ILE A 96 18.48 -12.42 3.33
CA ILE A 96 19.82 -12.08 2.83
C ILE A 96 20.60 -11.15 3.76
N GLU A 97 21.90 -11.08 3.51
CA GLU A 97 22.80 -10.11 4.15
C GLU A 97 22.49 -8.68 3.71
N LYS A 98 22.73 -7.72 4.60
CA LYS A 98 22.52 -6.28 4.39
C LYS A 98 23.62 -5.69 3.50
N ASN A 99 23.71 -6.18 2.27
CA ASN A 99 24.70 -5.76 1.29
C ASN A 99 24.01 -5.07 0.09
N PRO A 100 24.24 -3.76 -0.14
CA PRO A 100 23.65 -3.04 -1.28
C PRO A 100 23.92 -3.70 -2.64
N ASN A 101 25.07 -4.36 -2.81
CA ASN A 101 25.44 -5.04 -4.05
C ASN A 101 24.60 -6.31 -4.31
N VAL A 102 23.90 -6.82 -3.30
CA VAL A 102 22.98 -7.97 -3.42
C VAL A 102 21.53 -7.48 -3.42
N ILE A 103 21.20 -6.53 -2.55
CA ILE A 103 19.84 -6.00 -2.38
C ILE A 103 19.38 -5.22 -3.61
N HIS A 104 20.22 -4.30 -4.15
CA HIS A 104 19.78 -3.47 -5.27
C HIS A 104 19.46 -4.29 -6.53
N PRO A 105 20.31 -5.23 -7.00
CA PRO A 105 19.97 -6.05 -8.17
C PRO A 105 18.72 -6.91 -7.95
N TYR A 106 18.47 -7.36 -6.73
CA TYR A 106 17.26 -8.13 -6.39
C TYR A 106 16.00 -7.27 -6.53
N ILE A 107 15.97 -6.09 -5.91
CA ILE A 107 14.83 -5.17 -5.99
C ILE A 107 14.63 -4.70 -7.44
N GLU A 108 15.71 -4.43 -8.16
CA GLU A 108 15.68 -4.07 -9.59
C GLU A 108 15.06 -5.19 -10.43
N GLY A 109 15.41 -6.45 -10.15
CA GLY A 109 14.82 -7.61 -10.83
C GLY A 109 13.31 -7.74 -10.60
N ILE A 110 12.84 -7.49 -9.38
CA ILE A 110 11.40 -7.46 -9.07
C ILE A 110 10.72 -6.31 -9.82
N TYR A 111 11.26 -5.10 -9.70
CA TYR A 111 10.71 -3.92 -10.35
C TYR A 111 10.60 -4.10 -11.87
N ASN A 112 11.67 -4.59 -12.53
CA ASN A 112 11.67 -4.85 -13.96
C ASN A 112 10.65 -5.93 -14.35
N THR A 113 10.47 -6.96 -13.52
CA THR A 113 9.45 -7.99 -13.77
C THR A 113 8.06 -7.38 -13.73
N ILE A 114 7.73 -6.59 -12.70
CA ILE A 114 6.43 -5.91 -12.59
C ILE A 114 6.23 -4.95 -13.77
N LEU A 115 7.22 -4.11 -14.07
CA LEU A 115 7.15 -3.10 -15.12
C LEU A 115 6.92 -3.72 -16.51
N ILE A 116 7.68 -4.76 -16.86
CA ILE A 116 7.67 -5.33 -18.21
C ILE A 116 6.61 -6.41 -18.35
N LYS A 117 6.58 -7.39 -17.44
CA LYS A 117 5.69 -8.57 -17.55
C LYS A 117 4.26 -8.19 -17.13
N ASP A 118 4.11 -7.60 -15.96
CA ASP A 118 2.80 -7.45 -15.33
C ASP A 118 2.04 -6.20 -15.81
N ILE A 119 2.77 -5.14 -16.16
CA ILE A 119 2.20 -3.89 -16.68
C ILE A 119 2.34 -3.79 -18.19
N ALA A 120 3.56 -3.64 -18.72
CA ALA A 120 3.74 -3.20 -20.10
C ALA A 120 3.21 -4.19 -21.14
N LYS A 121 3.58 -5.47 -20.99
CA LYS A 121 3.15 -6.53 -21.91
C LYS A 121 1.64 -6.79 -21.84
N ARG A 122 1.06 -6.72 -20.64
CA ARG A 122 -0.36 -7.01 -20.42
C ARG A 122 -1.26 -5.91 -20.98
N GLU A 123 -0.95 -4.66 -20.67
CA GLU A 123 -1.75 -3.50 -21.08
C GLU A 123 -1.41 -3.01 -22.49
N GLY A 124 -0.48 -3.67 -23.19
CA GLY A 124 -0.02 -3.27 -24.52
C GLY A 124 0.69 -1.91 -24.51
N ILE A 125 1.29 -1.53 -23.39
CA ILE A 125 2.05 -0.27 -23.26
C ILE A 125 3.36 -0.42 -24.02
N THR A 126 3.49 0.34 -25.11
CA THR A 126 4.70 0.37 -25.95
C THR A 126 5.74 1.37 -25.45
N ASP A 127 5.30 2.47 -24.85
CA ASP A 127 6.19 3.51 -24.31
C ASP A 127 6.50 3.26 -22.83
N VAL A 128 7.44 2.33 -22.59
CA VAL A 128 7.91 1.97 -21.24
C VAL A 128 8.60 3.16 -20.56
N SER A 129 9.32 4.00 -21.31
CA SER A 129 9.96 5.19 -20.76
C SER A 129 8.95 6.17 -20.15
N LEU A 130 7.77 6.28 -20.77
CA LEU A 130 6.69 7.11 -20.24
C LEU A 130 6.14 6.52 -18.94
N LEU A 131 5.96 5.20 -18.90
CA LEU A 131 5.51 4.48 -17.72
C LEU A 131 6.46 4.72 -16.54
N GLU A 132 7.76 4.57 -16.76
CA GLU A 132 8.78 4.89 -15.75
C GLU A 132 8.73 6.36 -15.29
N SER A 133 8.47 7.29 -16.21
CA SER A 133 8.35 8.71 -15.88
C SER A 133 7.15 8.97 -14.96
N ILE A 134 6.01 8.32 -15.23
CA ILE A 134 4.80 8.40 -14.39
C ILE A 134 5.08 7.77 -13.02
N ILE A 135 5.71 6.59 -12.97
CA ILE A 135 6.10 5.92 -11.71
C ILE A 135 6.97 6.85 -10.86
N LYS A 136 7.98 7.50 -11.43
CA LYS A 136 8.85 8.45 -10.71
C LYS A 136 8.09 9.66 -10.16
N VAL A 137 7.12 10.20 -10.91
CA VAL A 137 6.27 11.32 -10.44
C VAL A 137 5.35 10.87 -9.29
N LEU A 138 4.81 9.65 -9.35
CA LEU A 138 4.03 9.10 -8.24
C LEU A 138 4.89 8.85 -7.01
N MET A 139 6.06 8.23 -7.18
CA MET A 139 6.99 7.95 -6.08
C MET A 139 7.48 9.21 -5.35
N SER A 140 7.64 10.32 -6.08
CA SER A 140 7.99 11.60 -5.48
C SER A 140 6.81 12.27 -4.76
N SER A 141 5.59 11.83 -5.04
CA SER A 141 4.33 12.34 -4.47
C SER A 141 3.66 11.36 -3.51
N ILE A 142 4.36 10.31 -3.04
CA ILE A 142 3.84 9.35 -2.06
C ILE A 142 3.37 10.09 -0.80
N GLY A 143 2.22 9.70 -0.28
CA GLY A 143 1.57 10.35 0.88
C GLY A 143 0.95 11.71 0.57
N SER A 144 1.06 12.22 -0.66
CA SER A 144 0.49 13.52 -1.06
C SER A 144 -0.69 13.36 -2.03
N PRO A 145 -1.78 14.15 -1.87
CA PRO A 145 -2.88 14.15 -2.84
C PRO A 145 -2.39 14.57 -4.23
N ILE A 146 -2.69 13.76 -5.24
CA ILE A 146 -2.30 14.03 -6.63
C ILE A 146 -3.45 13.77 -7.60
N SER A 147 -3.58 14.64 -8.60
CA SER A 147 -4.55 14.45 -9.69
C SER A 147 -3.85 13.96 -10.95
N ILE A 148 -4.57 13.17 -11.75
CA ILE A 148 -4.11 12.71 -13.08
C ILE A 148 -3.70 13.90 -13.95
N LYS A 149 -4.45 15.00 -13.88
CA LYS A 149 -4.13 16.24 -14.57
C LYS A 149 -2.78 16.81 -14.12
N LYS A 150 -2.50 16.86 -12.82
CA LYS A 150 -1.21 17.36 -12.30
C LYS A 150 -0.04 16.51 -12.82
N ILE A 151 -0.18 15.19 -12.87
CA ILE A 151 0.83 14.29 -13.44
C ILE A 151 1.06 14.61 -14.93
N SER A 152 -0.04 14.73 -15.69
CA SER A 152 0.02 15.10 -17.12
C SER A 152 0.70 16.45 -17.34
N ASP A 153 0.35 17.46 -16.54
CA ASP A 153 0.91 18.82 -16.63
C ASP A 153 2.41 18.82 -16.30
N THR A 154 2.83 18.06 -15.26
CA THR A 154 4.25 17.89 -14.92
C THR A 154 5.05 17.29 -16.07
N LEU A 155 4.55 16.22 -16.70
CA LEU A 155 5.25 15.57 -17.82
C LEU A 155 5.27 16.43 -19.10
N ASN A 156 4.17 17.15 -19.35
CA ASN A 156 4.11 18.10 -20.46
C ASN A 156 5.11 19.26 -20.26
N SER A 157 5.27 19.74 -19.03
CA SER A 157 6.23 20.81 -18.70
C SER A 157 7.69 20.39 -18.90
N SER A 158 8.00 19.09 -18.75
CA SER A 158 9.33 18.52 -19.05
C SER A 158 9.55 18.22 -20.54
N GLY A 159 8.67 18.68 -21.43
CA GLY A 159 8.80 18.56 -22.88
C GLY A 159 8.19 17.29 -23.48
N ARG A 160 7.53 16.44 -22.69
CA ARG A 160 6.92 15.19 -23.16
C ARG A 160 5.41 15.38 -23.35
N LYS A 161 4.95 15.49 -24.61
CA LYS A 161 3.52 15.67 -24.92
C LYS A 161 2.72 14.41 -24.58
N ILE A 162 1.81 14.52 -23.62
CA ILE A 162 0.93 13.43 -23.19
C ILE A 162 -0.48 13.91 -22.86
N SER A 163 -1.47 13.06 -23.16
CA SER A 163 -2.87 13.30 -22.80
C SER A 163 -3.21 12.81 -21.39
N VAL A 164 -4.17 13.47 -20.74
CA VAL A 164 -4.70 13.05 -19.43
C VAL A 164 -5.26 11.62 -19.48
N ASN A 165 -5.86 11.20 -20.60
CA ASN A 165 -6.41 9.85 -20.76
C ASN A 165 -5.30 8.78 -20.80
N THR A 166 -4.16 9.08 -21.42
CA THR A 166 -2.99 8.20 -21.43
C THR A 166 -2.46 8.03 -20.01
N VAL A 167 -2.32 9.14 -19.26
CA VAL A 167 -1.91 9.07 -17.86
C VAL A 167 -2.91 8.26 -17.04
N ALA A 168 -4.21 8.48 -17.21
CA ALA A 168 -5.25 7.73 -16.51
C ALA A 168 -5.16 6.22 -16.76
N SER A 169 -4.96 5.81 -18.02
CA SER A 169 -4.76 4.41 -18.38
C SER A 169 -3.55 3.80 -17.68
N TYR A 170 -2.41 4.50 -17.68
CA TYR A 170 -1.20 4.01 -17.02
C TYR A 170 -1.34 3.98 -15.50
N MET A 171 -2.06 4.94 -14.91
CA MET A 171 -2.39 4.92 -13.48
C MET A 171 -3.21 3.69 -13.10
N ASN A 172 -4.21 3.31 -13.92
CA ASN A 172 -5.00 2.10 -13.69
C ASN A 172 -4.13 0.85 -13.80
N ALA A 173 -3.29 0.77 -14.83
CA ALA A 173 -2.35 -0.34 -15.01
C ALA A 173 -1.42 -0.54 -13.79
N LEU A 174 -0.94 0.57 -13.21
CA LEU A 174 -0.08 0.58 -12.02
C LEU A 174 -0.81 0.13 -10.75
N THR A 175 -2.11 0.40 -10.65
CA THR A 175 -2.92 -0.07 -9.52
C THR A 175 -3.35 -1.52 -9.68
N ASP A 176 -3.68 -1.94 -10.90
CA ASP A 176 -4.08 -3.32 -11.19
C ASP A 176 -2.91 -4.30 -11.00
N SER A 177 -1.68 -3.85 -11.25
CA SER A 177 -0.46 -4.62 -11.00
C SER A 177 -0.03 -4.64 -9.52
N TYR A 178 -0.82 -4.09 -8.60
CA TYR A 178 -0.47 -3.93 -7.18
C TYR A 178 0.83 -3.17 -6.90
N LEU A 179 1.39 -2.44 -7.87
CA LEU A 179 2.60 -1.63 -7.61
C LEU A 179 2.23 -0.42 -6.75
N PHE A 180 1.10 0.20 -7.06
CA PHE A 180 0.52 1.28 -6.27
C PHE A 180 -0.89 0.93 -5.78
N TYR A 181 -1.24 1.43 -4.60
CA TYR A 181 -2.57 1.35 -4.03
C TYR A 181 -3.17 2.74 -4.01
N LYS A 182 -4.31 2.90 -4.68
CA LYS A 182 -5.06 4.16 -4.69
C LYS A 182 -5.93 4.24 -3.44
N VAL A 183 -5.88 5.38 -2.78
CA VAL A 183 -6.71 5.67 -1.60
C VAL A 183 -7.59 6.87 -1.90
N ASP A 184 -8.89 6.62 -1.91
CA ASP A 184 -9.89 7.66 -2.16
C ASP A 184 -10.09 8.54 -0.93
N ARG A 185 -10.50 9.78 -1.18
CA ARG A 185 -10.83 10.73 -0.12
C ARG A 185 -12.28 10.57 0.31
N TYR A 186 -12.53 10.62 1.60
CA TYR A 186 -13.85 10.54 2.20
C TYR A 186 -14.19 11.85 2.90
N ASP A 187 -15.25 12.51 2.46
CA ASP A 187 -15.81 13.68 3.14
C ASP A 187 -16.58 13.20 4.38
N ILE A 188 -16.00 13.41 5.56
CA ILE A 188 -16.58 12.95 6.83
C ILE A 188 -17.90 13.66 7.12
N LYS A 189 -17.99 14.95 6.78
CA LYS A 189 -19.19 15.75 7.02
C LYS A 189 -20.28 15.43 5.99
N GLY A 190 -19.88 15.33 4.73
CA GLY A 190 -20.76 15.01 3.61
C GLY A 190 -21.14 13.53 3.50
N ARG A 191 -20.43 12.65 4.22
CA ARG A 191 -20.57 11.18 4.21
C ARG A 191 -20.52 10.60 2.80
N GLN A 192 -19.56 11.05 2.01
CA GLN A 192 -19.41 10.64 0.61
C GLN A 192 -17.95 10.58 0.18
N PHE A 193 -17.66 9.68 -0.76
CA PHE A 193 -16.37 9.63 -1.42
C PHE A 193 -16.21 10.75 -2.44
N LEU A 194 -15.03 11.37 -2.44
CA LEU A 194 -14.64 12.40 -3.39
C LEU A 194 -13.98 11.75 -4.60
N LYS A 195 -14.40 12.17 -5.80
CA LYS A 195 -13.93 11.58 -7.07
C LYS A 195 -12.48 11.94 -7.44
N THR A 196 -11.88 12.93 -6.78
CA THR A 196 -10.59 13.51 -7.18
C THR A 196 -9.64 13.65 -6.01
N LEU A 197 -8.34 13.79 -6.34
CA LEU A 197 -7.25 14.03 -5.38
C LEU A 197 -7.04 12.89 -4.37
N GLY A 198 -7.12 11.63 -4.80
CA GLY A 198 -6.69 10.51 -3.97
C GLY A 198 -5.18 10.54 -3.68
N LYS A 199 -4.75 9.74 -2.72
CA LYS A 199 -3.35 9.42 -2.47
C LYS A 199 -3.00 8.09 -3.15
N TYR A 200 -1.72 7.89 -3.43
CA TYR A 200 -1.19 6.62 -3.93
C TYR A 200 -0.04 6.18 -3.04
N TYR A 201 -0.14 4.97 -2.50
CA TYR A 201 0.91 4.34 -1.71
C TYR A 201 1.55 3.22 -2.50
N LEU A 202 2.85 3.04 -2.31
CA LEU A 202 3.64 2.02 -2.98
C LEU A 202 3.58 0.71 -2.20
N VAL A 203 3.64 -0.42 -2.89
CA VAL A 203 3.66 -1.76 -2.26
C VAL A 203 4.88 -1.99 -1.37
N ASP A 204 6.01 -1.37 -1.69
CA ASP A 204 7.29 -1.58 -1.00
C ASP A 204 8.20 -0.34 -1.15
N MET A 205 8.68 0.19 -0.02
CA MET A 205 9.51 1.40 0.00
C MET A 205 10.94 1.19 -0.54
N GLY A 206 11.45 -0.03 -0.56
CA GLY A 206 12.73 -0.40 -1.16
C GLY A 206 12.79 -0.10 -2.65
N ILE A 207 11.69 -0.34 -3.40
CA ILE A 207 11.59 0.02 -4.83
C ILE A 207 11.78 1.53 -5.00
N ARG A 208 11.09 2.32 -4.15
CA ARG A 208 11.19 3.77 -4.19
C ARG A 208 12.62 4.25 -3.94
N ASN A 209 13.25 3.72 -2.90
CA ASN A 209 14.59 4.13 -2.47
C ASN A 209 15.66 3.77 -3.50
N LEU A 210 15.45 2.67 -4.23
CA LEU A 210 16.27 2.30 -5.39
C LEU A 210 16.12 3.31 -6.54
N LEU A 211 14.89 3.62 -6.95
CA LEU A 211 14.62 4.41 -8.16
C LEU A 211 14.80 5.93 -7.97
N LEU A 212 14.61 6.42 -6.76
CA LEU A 212 14.78 7.83 -6.38
C LEU A 212 15.98 8.02 -5.44
N SER A 213 17.03 7.23 -5.61
CA SER A 213 18.26 7.34 -4.82
C SER A 213 18.79 8.79 -4.84
N GLY A 214 18.86 9.42 -3.67
CA GLY A 214 19.32 10.82 -3.52
C GLY A 214 18.23 11.88 -3.42
N TYR A 215 16.95 11.52 -3.60
CA TYR A 215 15.83 12.42 -3.28
C TYR A 215 15.46 12.30 -1.80
N SER A 216 15.50 13.42 -1.08
CA SER A 216 14.98 13.45 0.29
C SER A 216 13.47 13.18 0.25
N THR A 217 13.03 12.34 1.17
CA THR A 217 11.62 11.99 1.34
C THR A 217 11.26 12.37 2.74
N ASP A 218 10.08 12.96 2.90
CA ASP A 218 9.56 13.18 4.23
C ASP A 218 9.39 11.82 4.91
N LEU A 219 10.04 11.65 6.06
CA LEU A 219 9.91 10.45 6.87
C LEU A 219 8.42 10.19 7.22
N GLY A 220 7.63 11.27 7.39
CA GLY A 220 6.18 11.20 7.54
C GLY A 220 5.50 10.44 6.41
N ASN A 221 5.82 10.74 5.16
CA ASN A 221 5.22 10.06 4.00
C ASN A 221 5.62 8.57 3.93
N VAL A 222 6.85 8.23 4.34
CA VAL A 222 7.34 6.85 4.38
C VAL A 222 6.54 6.04 5.40
N ILE A 223 6.40 6.56 6.63
CA ILE A 223 5.66 5.87 7.69
C ILE A 223 4.16 5.86 7.45
N GLU A 224 3.62 6.89 6.78
CA GLU A 224 2.22 6.92 6.34
C GLU A 224 1.95 5.78 5.34
N ASN A 225 2.85 5.55 4.37
CA ASN A 225 2.75 4.42 3.44
C ASN A 225 2.79 3.07 4.18
N ILE A 226 3.70 2.91 5.14
CA ILE A 226 3.81 1.66 5.92
C ILE A 226 2.53 1.44 6.74
N THR A 227 2.04 2.50 7.38
CA THR A 227 0.79 2.47 8.16
C THR A 227 -0.39 2.08 7.29
N TYR A 228 -0.49 2.64 6.07
CA TYR A 228 -1.53 2.28 5.13
C TYR A 228 -1.54 0.77 4.81
N LEU A 229 -0.37 0.21 4.46
CA LEU A 229 -0.26 -1.22 4.15
C LEU A 229 -0.61 -2.10 5.36
N GLU A 230 -0.24 -1.69 6.57
CA GLU A 230 -0.62 -2.38 7.80
C GLU A 230 -2.13 -2.32 8.05
N LEU A 231 -2.76 -1.16 7.83
CA LEU A 231 -4.21 -1.03 7.99
C LEU A 231 -4.96 -1.96 7.02
N LEU A 232 -4.51 -2.08 5.77
CA LEU A 232 -5.06 -3.05 4.82
C LEU A 232 -4.90 -4.49 5.32
N ARG A 233 -3.73 -4.83 5.86
CA ARG A 233 -3.43 -6.16 6.39
C ARG A 233 -4.36 -6.57 7.52
N ARG A 234 -4.69 -5.63 8.40
CA ARG A 234 -5.68 -5.80 9.48
C ARG A 234 -7.14 -5.80 9.00
N GLY A 235 -7.38 -6.02 7.70
CA GLY A 235 -8.71 -6.15 7.11
C GLY A 235 -9.49 -4.83 6.99
N ASN A 236 -8.85 -3.67 7.12
CA ASN A 236 -9.54 -2.39 7.04
C ASN A 236 -9.75 -1.94 5.59
N LYS A 237 -10.92 -1.39 5.32
CA LYS A 237 -11.12 -0.47 4.19
C LYS A 237 -10.63 0.91 4.60
N VAL A 238 -9.64 1.42 3.87
CA VAL A 238 -8.95 2.66 4.24
C VAL A 238 -9.26 3.77 3.25
N SER A 239 -9.53 4.97 3.77
CA SER A 239 -9.73 6.19 2.99
C SER A 239 -9.04 7.39 3.65
N ILE A 240 -8.76 8.45 2.89
CA ILE A 240 -8.20 9.69 3.45
C ILE A 240 -9.35 10.59 3.90
N GLY A 241 -9.39 10.96 5.18
CA GLY A 241 -10.47 11.77 5.74
C GLY A 241 -10.34 13.24 5.34
N LYS A 242 -11.43 13.83 4.86
CA LYS A 242 -11.54 15.28 4.68
C LYS A 242 -12.56 15.83 5.66
N LEU A 243 -12.12 16.79 6.48
CA LEU A 243 -12.99 17.54 7.38
C LEU A 243 -12.74 19.04 7.19
N ALA A 244 -13.63 19.69 6.44
CA ALA A 244 -13.44 21.06 5.95
C ALA A 244 -12.10 21.20 5.20
N GLU A 245 -11.19 22.05 5.70
CA GLU A 245 -9.86 22.28 5.13
C GLU A 245 -8.77 21.40 5.76
N LYS A 246 -9.14 20.51 6.69
CA LYS A 246 -8.21 19.61 7.35
C LYS A 246 -8.32 18.20 6.77
N GLU A 247 -7.17 17.55 6.70
CA GLU A 247 -7.03 16.16 6.32
C GLU A 247 -6.83 15.33 7.59
N ILE A 248 -7.39 14.13 7.60
CA ILE A 248 -7.09 13.06 8.54
C ILE A 248 -6.44 11.97 7.70
N ASP A 249 -5.26 11.51 8.10
CA ASP A 249 -4.45 10.64 7.25
C ASP A 249 -5.22 9.39 6.87
N PHE A 250 -5.87 8.73 7.84
CA PHE A 250 -6.69 7.56 7.55
C PHE A 250 -8.01 7.53 8.31
N VAL A 251 -9.07 7.16 7.59
CA VAL A 251 -10.31 6.62 8.11
C VAL A 251 -10.30 5.13 7.77
N ALA A 252 -10.05 4.29 8.78
CA ALA A 252 -10.05 2.85 8.67
C ALA A 252 -11.40 2.30 9.12
N VAL A 253 -12.00 1.45 8.29
CA VAL A 253 -13.33 0.87 8.55
C VAL A 253 -13.23 -0.65 8.40
N ASN A 254 -13.61 -1.38 9.45
CA ASN A 254 -13.81 -2.82 9.41
C ASN A 254 -15.28 -3.15 9.76
N SER A 255 -15.60 -4.42 10.02
CA SER A 255 -16.95 -4.87 10.39
C SER A 255 -17.47 -4.28 11.70
N ASP A 256 -16.55 -3.93 12.60
CA ASP A 256 -16.85 -3.71 14.02
C ASP A 256 -16.73 -2.22 14.40
N GLU A 257 -15.80 -1.49 13.79
CA GLU A 257 -15.52 -0.11 14.13
C GLU A 257 -15.01 0.76 12.97
N ILE A 258 -15.09 2.07 13.22
CA ILE A 258 -14.41 3.11 12.45
C ILE A 258 -13.32 3.66 13.35
N ILE A 259 -12.10 3.77 12.83
CA ILE A 259 -10.97 4.36 13.55
C ILE A 259 -10.34 5.45 12.69
N TYR A 260 -10.05 6.59 13.33
CA TYR A 260 -9.34 7.70 12.71
C TYR A 260 -7.87 7.70 13.13
N TYR A 261 -6.96 7.76 12.16
CA TYR A 261 -5.53 7.80 12.41
C TYR A 261 -4.91 9.09 11.88
N GLN A 262 -4.01 9.65 12.68
CA GLN A 262 -3.02 10.63 12.26
C GLN A 262 -1.62 10.03 12.47
N VAL A 263 -0.70 10.28 11.54
CA VAL A 263 0.65 9.69 11.52
C VAL A 263 1.67 10.81 11.44
N ALA A 264 2.64 10.81 12.35
CA ALA A 264 3.69 11.82 12.37
C ALA A 264 5.05 11.21 12.74
N ALA A 265 6.12 11.69 12.11
CA ALA A 265 7.46 11.21 12.46
C ALA A 265 7.80 11.54 13.93
N THR A 266 7.42 12.73 14.40
CA THR A 266 7.58 13.16 15.79
C THR A 266 6.52 14.21 16.14
N VAL A 267 6.06 14.20 17.39
CA VAL A 267 5.16 15.20 17.97
C VAL A 267 5.71 15.78 19.28
N LEU A 268 7.03 15.68 19.50
CA LEU A 268 7.68 16.23 20.70
C LEU A 268 7.54 17.76 20.80
N ASP A 269 7.46 18.43 19.65
CA ASP A 269 7.16 19.86 19.60
C ASP A 269 5.65 20.09 19.79
N ALA A 270 5.30 20.97 20.74
CA ALA A 270 3.90 21.24 21.09
C ALA A 270 3.08 21.82 19.93
N THR A 271 3.70 22.59 19.02
CA THR A 271 2.99 23.13 17.85
C THR A 271 2.66 22.05 16.84
N THR A 272 3.57 21.08 16.67
CA THR A 272 3.38 19.90 15.84
C THR A 272 2.30 19.01 16.44
N LEU A 273 2.37 18.70 17.74
CA LEU A 273 1.33 17.93 18.43
C LEU A 273 -0.06 18.56 18.26
N GLN A 274 -0.21 19.86 18.52
CA GLN A 274 -1.49 20.55 18.33
C GLN A 274 -1.98 20.48 16.89
N ARG A 275 -1.07 20.59 15.91
CA ARG A 275 -1.40 20.49 14.49
C ARG A 275 -1.93 19.10 14.13
N GLU A 276 -1.32 18.03 14.65
CA GLU A 276 -1.73 16.64 14.39
C GLU A 276 -3.00 16.24 15.14
N LEU A 277 -3.24 16.74 16.36
CA LEU A 277 -4.46 16.46 17.12
C LEU A 277 -5.68 17.21 16.59
N LEU A 278 -5.48 18.39 15.99
CA LEU A 278 -6.57 19.29 15.60
C LEU A 278 -7.61 18.65 14.63
N PRO A 279 -7.22 17.90 13.58
CA PRO A 279 -8.19 17.23 12.71
C PRO A 279 -9.03 16.21 13.47
N LEU A 280 -8.40 15.40 14.33
CA LEU A 280 -9.07 14.35 15.11
C LEU A 280 -10.04 14.93 16.14
N ASN A 281 -9.65 15.98 16.86
CA ASN A 281 -10.49 16.66 17.87
C ASN A 281 -11.75 17.30 17.28
N ARG A 282 -11.74 17.62 15.97
CA ARG A 282 -12.89 18.25 15.30
C ARG A 282 -13.93 17.26 14.80
N ILE A 283 -13.66 15.96 14.86
CA ILE A 283 -14.59 14.93 14.40
C ILE A 283 -15.74 14.82 15.42
N PRO A 284 -17.00 15.07 15.01
CA PRO A 284 -18.14 15.15 15.92
C PRO A 284 -18.75 13.77 16.23
N ASP A 285 -17.91 12.79 16.56
CA ASP A 285 -18.35 11.43 16.93
C ASP A 285 -17.49 10.83 18.06
N HIS A 286 -17.87 9.63 18.50
CA HIS A 286 -17.22 8.87 19.57
C HIS A 286 -16.38 7.69 19.05
N HIS A 287 -16.12 7.63 17.74
CA HIS A 287 -15.24 6.61 17.19
C HIS A 287 -13.80 6.80 17.69
N ARG A 288 -13.04 5.70 17.71
CA ARG A 288 -11.68 5.67 18.21
C ARG A 288 -10.79 6.57 17.35
N LYS A 289 -9.90 7.30 18.02
CA LYS A 289 -8.97 8.26 17.41
C LYS A 289 -7.57 7.94 17.90
N VAL A 290 -6.62 7.82 16.98
CA VAL A 290 -5.26 7.38 17.25
C VAL A 290 -4.26 8.31 16.58
N LEU A 291 -3.26 8.75 17.35
CA LEU A 291 -2.06 9.38 16.83
C LEU A 291 -0.92 8.36 16.88
N LEU A 292 -0.30 8.08 15.74
CA LEU A 292 0.87 7.21 15.63
C LEU A 292 2.11 8.09 15.44
N SER A 293 3.14 7.90 16.27
CA SER A 293 4.45 8.53 16.04
C SER A 293 5.63 7.62 16.34
N LEU A 294 6.83 8.01 15.88
CA LEU A 294 8.07 7.27 16.18
C LEU A 294 8.68 7.67 17.54
N ASP A 295 8.02 8.54 18.30
CA ASP A 295 8.52 9.01 19.58
C ASP A 295 8.52 7.87 20.60
N GLU A 296 9.53 7.83 21.47
CA GLU A 296 9.56 6.91 22.60
C GLU A 296 8.61 7.43 23.68
N ILE A 297 7.44 6.80 23.80
CA ILE A 297 6.40 7.21 24.73
C ILE A 297 6.57 6.39 26.03
N GLY A 298 7.05 7.03 27.10
CA GLY A 298 7.30 6.36 28.38
C GLY A 298 6.04 5.94 29.16
N VAL A 299 4.88 6.54 28.87
CA VAL A 299 3.59 6.24 29.50
C VAL A 299 2.50 6.40 28.42
N PRO A 300 1.52 5.48 28.29
CA PRO A 300 0.41 5.64 27.34
C PRO A 300 -0.18 7.05 27.42
N ALA A 301 0.04 7.83 26.36
CA ALA A 301 -0.40 9.21 26.30
C ALA A 301 -1.81 9.26 25.71
N ASN A 302 -2.69 10.01 26.36
CA ASN A 302 -4.05 10.24 25.88
C ASN A 302 -4.32 11.75 25.89
N TYR A 303 -4.77 12.26 24.74
CA TYR A 303 -5.10 13.66 24.55
C TYR A 303 -6.59 13.78 24.26
N GLU A 304 -7.39 14.08 25.30
CA GLU A 304 -8.85 14.29 25.17
C GLU A 304 -9.58 13.11 24.50
N GLY A 305 -9.15 11.88 24.76
CA GLY A 305 -9.70 10.65 24.16
C GLY A 305 -8.94 10.15 22.93
N ILE A 306 -7.98 10.92 22.39
CA ILE A 306 -7.07 10.46 21.33
C ILE A 306 -5.94 9.66 21.96
N GLY A 307 -5.82 8.38 21.61
CA GLY A 307 -4.71 7.53 22.04
C GLY A 307 -3.45 7.83 21.24
N HIS A 308 -2.33 8.10 21.90
CA HIS A 308 -1.04 8.27 21.26
C HIS A 308 -0.19 7.02 21.46
N LEU A 309 0.16 6.37 20.36
CA LEU A 309 0.90 5.11 20.34
C LEU A 309 2.22 5.28 19.58
N ASN A 310 3.24 4.53 20.01
CA ASN A 310 4.45 4.36 19.23
C ASN A 310 4.12 3.50 18.00
N LEU A 311 4.46 3.99 16.81
CA LEU A 311 4.15 3.32 15.54
C LEU A 311 4.85 1.97 15.44
N VAL A 312 6.11 1.86 15.88
CA VAL A 312 6.88 0.61 15.78
C VAL A 312 6.30 -0.45 16.69
N ASP A 313 5.86 -0.09 17.89
CA ASP A 313 5.18 -1.01 18.80
C ASP A 313 3.80 -1.40 18.26
N TRP A 314 3.04 -0.44 17.72
CA TRP A 314 1.73 -0.72 17.09
C TRP A 314 1.87 -1.71 15.92
N LEU A 315 2.90 -1.56 15.08
CA LEU A 315 3.21 -2.46 13.97
C LEU A 315 3.61 -3.89 14.41
N LEU A 316 3.90 -4.12 15.69
CA LEU A 316 4.24 -5.44 16.24
C LEU A 316 3.06 -6.11 16.97
N GLU A 317 1.94 -5.40 17.16
CA GLU A 317 0.71 -5.97 17.72
C GLU A 317 0.15 -7.08 16.81
N GLU A 318 -0.71 -7.94 17.37
CA GLU A 318 -1.37 -8.96 16.55
C GLU A 318 -2.41 -8.34 15.61
N GLU A 319 -2.50 -8.96 14.42
CA GLU A 319 -3.44 -8.61 13.36
C GLU A 319 -4.88 -8.98 13.73
#